data_AF-A0A4R6JYG8-F1
#
_entry.id   AF-A0A4R6JYG8-F1
#
_cell.length_a   1.000
_cell.length_b   1.000
_cell.length_c   1.000
_cell.angle_alpha   90.00
_cell.angle_beta   90.00
_cell.angle_gamma   90.00
#
_symmetry.space_group_name_H-M   'P 1'
#
loop_
_entity.id
_entity.type
_entity.pdbx_description
1 polymer ?
#
loop_
_entity_poly.entity_id
_entity_poly.type
_entity_poly.pdbx_seq_one_letter_code
_entity_poly.pdbx_strand_id
1 'polypeptide(L)'
;MVIRPSDEWREGVAEEAALVKAGSLEQEDAVLGKLHPPDLLVRFDEIFDSFERDVAGLRNPSDEEVLIVVQKAVFALNALNDDYESDAIATEERTVLCQYIDRALTEAGLDLDALSARREIPREDITDEWRTW
;
A
#
# COMPACT_ATOMS: atom_id res chain seq x y z
N MET A 1 -13.53 0.01 6.76
CA MET A 1 -12.85 -0.11 5.46
C MET A 1 -11.73 0.89 5.52
N VAL A 2 -10.50 0.40 5.47
CA VAL A 2 -9.31 1.21 5.45
C VAL A 2 -9.34 2.10 4.21
N ILE A 3 -8.91 3.35 4.35
CA ILE A 3 -8.73 4.24 3.20
C ILE A 3 -7.54 3.73 2.41
N ARG A 4 -7.71 3.50 1.10
CA ARG A 4 -6.60 3.02 0.27
C ARG A 4 -5.62 4.17 0.05
N PRO A 5 -4.30 3.90 0.07
CA PRO A 5 -3.29 4.90 -0.28
C PRO A 5 -3.54 5.55 -1.65
N SER A 6 -4.01 4.75 -2.62
CA SER A 6 -4.36 5.24 -3.96
C SER A 6 -5.52 6.25 -3.96
N ASP A 7 -6.43 6.19 -2.99
CA ASP A 7 -7.50 7.18 -2.84
C ASP A 7 -6.94 8.53 -2.36
N GLU A 8 -6.08 8.51 -1.34
CA GLU A 8 -5.41 9.72 -0.81
C GLU A 8 -4.50 10.35 -1.86
N TRP A 9 -3.74 9.54 -2.60
CA TRP A 9 -2.90 10.03 -3.69
C TRP A 9 -3.71 10.66 -4.82
N ARG A 10 -4.85 10.06 -5.21
CA ARG A 10 -5.76 10.66 -6.20
C ARG A 10 -6.34 12.00 -5.72
N GLU A 11 -6.68 12.11 -4.44
CA GLU A 11 -7.15 13.36 -3.85
C GLU A 11 -6.06 14.43 -3.90
N GLY A 12 -4.83 14.10 -3.49
CA GLY A 12 -3.69 15.04 -3.57
C GLY A 12 -3.41 15.52 -4.99
N VAL A 13 -3.41 14.62 -5.98
CA VAL A 13 -3.27 14.98 -7.40
C VAL A 13 -4.37 15.95 -7.85
N ALA A 14 -5.62 15.70 -7.44
CA ALA A 14 -6.75 16.56 -7.79
C ALA A 14 -6.67 17.93 -7.10
N GLU A 15 -6.19 17.98 -5.86
CA GLU A 15 -5.97 19.20 -5.10
C GLU A 15 -4.91 20.08 -5.76
N GLU A 16 -3.73 19.53 -6.08
CA GLU A 16 -2.68 20.27 -6.79
C GLU A 16 -3.19 20.81 -8.13
N ALA A 17 -3.91 20.00 -8.91
CA ALA A 17 -4.50 20.44 -10.18
C ALA A 17 -5.49 21.61 -9.99
N ALA A 18 -6.28 21.60 -8.91
CA ALA A 18 -7.19 22.69 -8.57
C ALA A 18 -6.44 23.96 -8.16
N LEU A 19 -5.36 23.84 -7.38
CA LEU A 19 -4.51 24.95 -6.96
C LEU A 19 -3.79 25.59 -8.15
N VAL A 20 -3.28 24.79 -9.09
CA VAL A 20 -2.69 25.27 -10.35
C VAL A 20 -3.72 26.04 -11.17
N LYS A 21 -4.93 25.49 -11.31
CA LYS A 21 -6.03 26.17 -12.02
C LYS A 21 -6.44 27.48 -11.35
N ALA A 22 -6.35 27.56 -10.02
CA ALA A 22 -6.63 28.76 -9.25
C ALA A 22 -5.47 29.78 -9.27
N GLY A 23 -4.31 29.43 -9.87
CA GLY A 23 -3.10 30.26 -9.87
C GLY A 23 -2.46 30.41 -8.48
N SER A 24 -2.76 29.48 -7.57
CA SER A 24 -2.21 29.46 -6.19
C SER A 24 -1.01 28.52 -6.05
N LEU A 25 -0.75 27.70 -7.08
CA LEU A 25 0.40 26.81 -7.20
C LEU A 25 0.94 26.90 -8.64
N GLU A 26 2.25 26.95 -8.80
CA GLU A 26 2.86 26.92 -10.13
C GLU A 26 2.83 25.50 -10.71
N GLN A 27 2.76 25.38 -12.03
CA GLN A 27 2.70 24.08 -12.69
C GLN A 27 3.95 23.21 -12.42
N GLU A 28 5.09 23.85 -12.17
CA GLU A 28 6.34 23.15 -11.85
C GLU A 28 6.37 22.56 -10.44
N ASP A 29 5.65 23.17 -9.51
CA ASP A 29 5.53 22.75 -8.12
C ASP A 29 4.46 21.66 -7.91
N ALA A 30 3.57 21.44 -8.87
CA ALA A 30 2.61 20.35 -8.87
C ALA A 30 3.29 19.00 -9.23
N VAL A 31 3.84 18.34 -8.22
CA VAL A 31 4.67 17.12 -8.37
C VAL A 31 3.89 15.83 -8.18
N LEU A 32 2.74 15.84 -7.48
CA LEU A 32 1.98 14.62 -7.20
C LEU A 32 1.47 13.95 -8.47
N GLY A 33 1.08 14.72 -9.48
CA GLY A 33 0.68 14.15 -10.78
C GLY A 33 1.81 13.40 -11.52
N LYS A 34 3.07 13.68 -11.17
CA LYS A 34 4.25 12.97 -11.71
C LYS A 34 4.64 11.78 -10.84
N LEU A 35 4.50 11.90 -9.51
CA LEU A 35 4.78 10.83 -8.56
C LEU A 35 3.72 9.73 -8.58
N HIS A 36 2.47 10.13 -8.75
CA HIS A 36 1.30 9.24 -8.74
C HIS A 36 0.52 9.37 -10.05
N PRO A 37 1.11 8.97 -11.19
CA PRO A 37 0.41 9.05 -12.46
C PRO A 37 -0.81 8.10 -12.46
N PRO A 38 -1.89 8.44 -13.20
CA PRO A 38 -3.14 7.69 -13.12
C PRO A 38 -3.02 6.19 -13.42
N ASP A 39 -2.14 5.80 -14.33
CA ASP A 39 -1.88 4.40 -14.66
C ASP A 39 -1.24 3.63 -13.50
N LEU A 40 -0.29 4.25 -12.77
CA LEU A 40 0.30 3.66 -11.57
C LEU A 40 -0.74 3.47 -10.48
N LEU A 41 -1.62 4.46 -10.27
CA LEU A 41 -2.70 4.38 -9.29
C LEU A 41 -3.68 3.24 -9.57
N VAL A 42 -3.99 2.99 -10.86
CA VAL A 42 -4.79 1.82 -11.27
C VAL A 42 -4.09 0.51 -10.93
N ARG A 43 -2.76 0.42 -11.10
CA ARG A 43 -2.00 -0.79 -10.73
C ARG A 43 -2.00 -1.02 -9.22
N PHE A 44 -1.88 0.04 -8.42
CA PHE A 44 -2.04 -0.09 -6.97
C PHE A 44 -3.44 -0.59 -6.60
N ASP A 45 -4.49 -0.08 -7.25
CA ASP A 45 -5.86 -0.55 -7.02
C ASP A 45 -6.03 -2.04 -7.34
N GLU A 46 -5.44 -2.53 -8.44
CA GLU A 46 -5.46 -3.96 -8.79
C GLU A 46 -4.82 -4.83 -7.69
N ILE A 47 -3.70 -4.37 -7.12
CA ILE A 47 -3.01 -5.06 -6.02
C ILE A 47 -3.86 -5.03 -4.75
N PHE A 48 -4.40 -3.87 -4.38
CA PHE A 48 -5.27 -3.70 -3.21
C PHE A 48 -6.53 -4.54 -3.33
N ASP A 49 -7.18 -4.57 -4.48
CA ASP A 49 -8.35 -5.42 -4.75
C ASP A 49 -8.02 -6.91 -4.57
N SER A 50 -6.85 -7.36 -5.03
CA SER A 50 -6.41 -8.74 -4.85
C SER A 50 -6.14 -9.06 -3.39
N PHE A 51 -5.41 -8.19 -2.69
CA PHE A 51 -5.07 -8.35 -1.29
C PHE A 51 -6.32 -8.35 -0.40
N GLU A 52 -7.22 -7.37 -0.56
CA GLU A 52 -8.46 -7.28 0.21
C GLU A 52 -9.36 -8.51 0.00
N ARG A 53 -9.40 -9.06 -1.23
CA ARG A 53 -10.12 -10.30 -1.51
C ARG A 53 -9.51 -11.50 -0.80
N ASP A 54 -8.19 -11.61 -0.80
CA ASP A 54 -7.47 -12.66 -0.09
C ASP A 54 -7.72 -12.56 1.42
N VAL A 55 -7.67 -11.35 2.00
CA VAL A 55 -7.98 -11.09 3.41
C VAL A 55 -9.43 -11.45 3.74
N ALA A 56 -10.40 -11.05 2.92
CA ALA A 56 -11.81 -11.38 3.11
C ALA A 56 -12.09 -12.90 3.01
N GLY A 57 -11.20 -13.65 2.34
CA GLY A 57 -11.25 -15.09 2.23
C GLY A 57 -10.79 -15.84 3.49
N LEU A 58 -10.04 -15.19 4.39
CA LEU A 58 -9.50 -15.83 5.58
C LEU A 58 -10.61 -16.11 6.61
N ARG A 59 -10.75 -17.38 7.01
CA ARG A 59 -11.72 -17.82 8.01
C ARG A 59 -11.02 -18.67 9.06
N ASN A 60 -10.77 -18.08 10.23
CA ASN A 60 -9.94 -18.69 11.29
C ASN A 60 -8.58 -19.16 10.73
N PRO A 61 -7.81 -18.25 10.10
CA PRO A 61 -6.56 -18.61 9.47
C PRO A 61 -5.49 -18.97 10.51
N SER A 62 -4.58 -19.83 10.11
CA SER A 62 -3.29 -20.00 10.75
C SER A 62 -2.39 -18.78 10.49
N ASP A 63 -1.36 -18.61 11.33
CA ASP A 63 -0.38 -17.54 11.13
C ASP A 63 0.30 -17.63 9.76
N GLU A 64 0.52 -18.84 9.27
CA GLU A 64 1.13 -19.06 7.95
C GLU A 64 0.22 -18.57 6.82
N GLU A 65 -1.09 -18.81 6.91
CA GLU A 65 -2.05 -18.30 5.93
C GLU A 65 -2.09 -16.77 5.91
N VAL A 66 -2.02 -16.12 7.07
CA VAL A 66 -1.93 -14.66 7.16
C VAL A 66 -0.64 -14.15 6.51
N LEU A 67 0.51 -14.75 6.85
CA LEU A 67 1.81 -14.36 6.29
C LEU A 67 1.89 -14.58 4.78
N ILE A 68 1.26 -15.64 4.24
CA ILE A 68 1.17 -15.87 2.78
C ILE A 68 0.39 -14.74 2.10
N VAL A 69 -0.71 -14.26 2.70
CA VAL A 69 -1.47 -13.14 2.14
C VAL A 69 -0.65 -11.85 2.14
N VAL A 70 0.10 -11.57 3.22
CA VAL A 70 1.03 -10.44 3.27
C VAL A 70 2.11 -10.58 2.20
N GLN A 71 2.77 -11.74 2.13
CA GLN A 71 3.84 -12.02 1.18
C GLN A 71 3.38 -11.77 -0.26
N LYS A 72 2.19 -12.24 -0.64
CA LYS A 72 1.65 -12.02 -1.98
C LYS A 72 1.47 -10.53 -2.29
N ALA A 73 0.96 -9.75 -1.34
CA ALA A 73 0.80 -8.31 -1.51
C ALA A 73 2.16 -7.62 -1.69
N VAL A 74 3.15 -7.96 -0.85
CA VAL A 74 4.52 -7.43 -0.95
C VAL A 74 5.17 -7.85 -2.28
N PHE A 75 5.03 -9.09 -2.73
CA PHE A 75 5.60 -9.48 -4.03
C PHE A 75 4.95 -8.75 -5.21
N ALA A 76 3.65 -8.48 -5.15
CA ALA A 76 2.98 -7.70 -6.19
C ALA A 76 3.45 -6.24 -6.21
N LEU A 77 3.67 -5.65 -5.03
CA LEU A 77 4.20 -4.29 -4.90
C LEU A 77 5.69 -4.21 -5.32
N ASN A 78 6.51 -5.24 -5.06
CA ASN A 78 7.88 -5.32 -5.57
C ASN A 78 7.87 -5.35 -7.11
N ALA A 79 7.03 -6.22 -7.70
CA ALA A 79 6.91 -6.32 -9.14
C ALA A 79 6.44 -5.00 -9.77
N LEU A 80 5.50 -4.29 -9.11
CA LEU A 80 5.09 -2.96 -9.55
C LEU A 80 6.25 -1.95 -9.53
N ASN A 81 7.05 -1.95 -8.45
CA ASN A 81 8.21 -1.06 -8.36
C ASN A 81 9.30 -1.40 -9.38
N ASP A 82 9.46 -2.67 -9.74
CA ASP A 82 10.42 -3.13 -10.76
C ASP A 82 9.95 -2.80 -12.20
N ASP A 83 8.62 -2.83 -12.44
CA ASP A 83 8.01 -2.54 -13.75
C ASP A 83 8.05 -1.04 -14.09
N TYR A 84 8.05 -0.17 -13.08
CA TYR A 84 8.28 1.26 -13.23
C TYR A 84 9.78 1.55 -13.01
N GLU A 85 10.35 2.60 -13.62
CA GLU A 85 11.79 2.90 -13.50
C GLU A 85 12.19 3.18 -12.03
N SER A 86 12.52 2.14 -11.26
CA SER A 86 13.08 2.04 -9.90
C SER A 86 12.59 2.94 -8.75
N ASP A 87 11.71 3.92 -8.99
CA ASP A 87 11.33 4.95 -8.00
C ASP A 87 9.80 5.14 -7.89
N ALA A 88 8.99 4.16 -8.32
CA ALA A 88 7.53 4.25 -8.16
C ALA A 88 7.09 4.13 -6.69
N ILE A 89 7.87 3.46 -5.85
CA ILE A 89 7.65 3.35 -4.40
C ILE A 89 8.82 4.03 -3.66
N ALA A 90 8.72 5.35 -3.51
CA ALA A 90 9.67 6.11 -2.70
C ALA A 90 9.44 5.88 -1.20
N THR A 91 10.39 6.35 -0.37
CA THR A 91 10.46 6.04 1.07
C THR A 91 9.16 6.33 1.84
N GLU A 92 8.45 7.40 1.47
CA GLU A 92 7.19 7.79 2.13
C GLU A 92 6.06 6.82 1.78
N GLU A 93 5.94 6.41 0.51
CA GLU A 93 4.97 5.42 0.04
C GLU A 93 5.18 4.07 0.73
N ARG A 94 6.43 3.65 0.99
CA ARG A 94 6.72 2.40 1.71
C ARG A 94 6.02 2.36 3.06
N THR A 95 6.13 3.45 3.81
CA THR A 95 5.54 3.55 5.15
C THR A 95 4.02 3.47 5.07
N VAL A 96 3.43 4.21 4.14
CA VAL A 96 1.97 4.23 3.94
C VAL A 96 1.45 2.86 3.51
N LEU A 97 2.16 2.16 2.62
CA LEU A 97 1.80 0.81 2.15
C LEU A 97 1.85 -0.23 3.29
N CYS A 98 2.91 -0.22 4.10
CA CYS A 98 3.02 -1.10 5.27
C CYS A 98 1.88 -0.83 6.28
N GLN A 99 1.57 0.44 6.55
CA GLN A 99 0.46 0.81 7.43
C GLN A 99 -0.90 0.38 6.88
N TYR A 100 -1.11 0.49 5.57
CA TYR A 100 -2.33 0.01 4.92
C TYR A 100 -2.50 -1.50 5.07
N ILE A 101 -1.46 -2.30 4.82
CA ILE A 101 -1.49 -3.76 4.97
C ILE A 101 -1.83 -4.15 6.42
N ASP A 102 -1.13 -3.56 7.39
CA ASP A 102 -1.36 -3.80 8.81
C ASP A 102 -2.81 -3.48 9.22
N ARG A 103 -3.30 -2.31 8.81
CA ARG A 103 -4.63 -1.84 9.17
C ARG A 103 -5.72 -2.68 8.52
N ALA A 104 -5.53 -3.09 7.26
CA ALA A 104 -6.50 -3.92 6.55
C ALA A 104 -6.68 -5.29 7.22
N LEU A 105 -5.57 -5.92 7.64
CA LEU A 105 -5.60 -7.18 8.39
C LEU A 105 -6.25 -7.00 9.77
N THR A 106 -5.93 -5.91 10.46
CA THR A 106 -6.53 -5.58 11.77
C THR A 106 -8.04 -5.33 11.65
N GLU A 107 -8.49 -4.56 10.65
CA GLU A 107 -9.92 -4.31 10.40
C GLU A 107 -10.66 -5.58 9.97
N ALA A 108 -9.97 -6.56 9.39
CA ALA A 108 -10.52 -7.90 9.13
C ALA A 108 -10.64 -8.78 10.39
N GLY A 109 -10.24 -8.27 11.55
CA GLY A 109 -10.34 -8.96 12.84
C GLY A 109 -9.18 -9.92 13.14
N LEU A 110 -8.08 -9.81 12.40
CA LEU A 110 -6.87 -10.60 12.67
C LEU A 110 -6.08 -9.97 13.84
N ASP A 111 -5.71 -10.82 14.80
CA ASP A 111 -4.90 -10.42 15.95
C ASP A 111 -3.40 -10.46 15.56
N LEU A 112 -2.93 -9.36 14.97
CA LEU A 112 -1.55 -9.22 14.53
C LEU A 112 -0.56 -9.16 15.71
N ASP A 113 -0.97 -8.67 16.87
CA ASP A 113 -0.11 -8.64 18.06
C ASP A 113 0.14 -10.07 18.56
N ALA A 114 -0.91 -10.91 18.58
CA ALA A 114 -0.77 -12.31 18.93
C ALA A 114 0.00 -13.11 17.87
N LEU A 115 -0.17 -12.80 16.57
CA LEU A 115 0.65 -13.38 15.51
C LEU A 115 2.13 -13.02 15.71
N SER A 116 2.42 -11.74 15.93
CA SER A 116 3.78 -11.21 16.16
C SER A 116 4.44 -11.92 17.35
N ALA A 117 3.71 -12.07 18.46
CA ALA A 117 4.19 -12.79 19.63
C ALA A 117 4.46 -14.29 19.37
N ARG A 118 3.62 -14.96 18.55
CA ARG A 118 3.81 -16.39 18.19
C ARG A 118 4.95 -16.61 17.20
N ARG A 119 5.22 -15.64 16.35
CA ARG A 119 6.25 -15.71 15.30
C ARG A 119 7.58 -15.10 15.70
N GLU A 120 7.62 -14.41 16.84
CA GLU A 120 8.80 -13.67 17.33
C GLU A 120 9.28 -12.61 16.33
N ILE A 121 8.35 -11.98 15.62
CA ILE A 121 8.58 -10.91 14.64
C ILE A 121 7.85 -9.66 15.14
N PRO A 122 8.49 -8.48 15.22
CA PRO A 122 7.80 -7.22 15.50
C PRO A 122 6.69 -6.96 14.49
N ARG A 123 5.58 -6.37 14.95
CA ARG A 123 4.42 -6.12 14.09
C ARG A 123 4.76 -5.22 12.91
N GLU A 124 5.59 -4.22 13.16
CA GLU A 124 6.12 -3.31 12.15
C GLU A 124 6.99 -4.01 11.09
N ASP A 125 7.56 -5.17 11.41
CA ASP A 125 8.48 -5.93 10.56
C ASP A 125 7.77 -7.05 9.78
N ILE A 126 6.44 -7.22 9.92
CA ILE A 126 5.69 -8.29 9.27
C ILE A 126 5.88 -8.30 7.74
N THR A 127 6.09 -7.13 7.12
CA THR A 127 6.34 -7.01 5.68
C THR A 127 7.81 -7.10 5.29
N ASP A 128 8.73 -6.98 6.25
CA ASP A 128 10.15 -6.68 5.99
C ASP A 128 10.89 -7.83 5.33
N GLU A 129 10.51 -9.08 5.63
CA GLU A 129 11.16 -10.27 5.06
C GLU A 129 11.12 -10.30 3.52
N TRP A 130 10.06 -9.76 2.91
CA TRP A 130 9.79 -9.91 1.47
C TRP A 130 10.00 -8.63 0.67
N ARG A 131 10.24 -7.50 1.34
CA ARG A 131 10.34 -6.20 0.70
C ARG A 131 11.69 -6.05 -0.02
N THR A 132 11.65 -5.73 -1.32
CA THR A 132 12.85 -5.50 -2.14
C THR A 132 12.85 -4.15 -2.86
N TRP A 133 11.74 -3.41 -2.83
CA TRP A 133 11.70 -2.03 -3.30
C TRP A 133 12.56 -1.11 -2.43
#